data_AF-A0A496ZGM2-F1
#
_entry.id   AF-A0A496ZGM2-F1
#
_cell.length_a   1.000
_cell.length_b   1.000
_cell.length_c   1.000
_cell.angle_alpha   90.00
_cell.angle_beta   90.00
_cell.angle_gamma   90.00
#
_symmetry.space_group_name_H-M   'P 1'
#
loop_
_entity.id
_entity.type
_entity.pdbx_description
1 polymer ?
#
loop_
_entity_poly.entity_id
_entity_poly.type
_entity_poly.pdbx_seq_one_letter_code
_entity_poly.pdbx_strand_id
1 'polypeptide(L)' 'MTQNTDLKVFISTSNSSCDECGEDLGRRAWITLTKDKGALCLACAEENPDLTYSLIKEILIGITELDHGASSEYSFG' A
#
# COMPACT_ATOMS: atom_id res chain seq x y z
N MET A 1 8.76 -20.98 9.18
CA MET A 1 7.41 -20.91 8.58
C MET A 1 7.25 -19.49 8.07
N THR A 2 7.63 -19.25 6.82
CA THR A 2 7.60 -17.91 6.23
C THR A 2 6.18 -17.70 5.75
N GLN A 3 5.36 -17.00 6.54
CA GLN A 3 4.04 -16.61 6.06
C GLN A 3 4.28 -15.57 4.98
N ASN A 4 4.07 -15.94 3.71
CA ASN A 4 4.06 -15.01 2.59
C ASN A 4 2.86 -14.08 2.82
N THR A 5 3.09 -12.98 3.52
CA THR A 5 2.08 -11.96 3.74
C THR A 5 2.05 -11.09 2.49
N ASP A 6 1.33 -11.57 1.47
CA ASP A 6 0.95 -10.76 0.31
C ASP A 6 0.35 -9.43 0.81
N LEU A 7 1.15 -8.36 0.72
CA LEU A 7 0.73 -7.05 1.15
C LEU A 7 -0.27 -6.52 0.11
N LYS A 8 -1.55 -6.62 0.43
CA LYS A 8 -2.61 -6.03 -0.40
C LYS A 8 -2.65 -4.53 -0.16
N VAL A 9 -2.26 -3.78 -1.17
CA VAL A 9 -2.35 -2.32 -1.23
C VAL A 9 -3.52 -1.89 -2.10
N PHE A 10 -4.25 -0.90 -1.63
CA PHE A 10 -5.44 -0.33 -2.26
C PHE A 10 -5.25 1.17 -2.44
N ILE A 11 -5.88 1.73 -3.48
CA ILE A 11 -5.96 3.17 -3.69
C ILE A 11 -7.28 3.67 -3.08
N SER A 12 -7.21 4.55 -2.07
CA SER A 12 -8.42 5.11 -1.44
C SER A 12 -9.24 5.88 -2.49
N THR A 13 -10.51 5.53 -2.67
CA THR A 13 -11.43 6.25 -3.57
C THR A 13 -12.20 7.37 -2.86
N SER A 14 -12.18 7.36 -1.53
CA SER A 14 -12.80 8.34 -0.65
C SER A 14 -11.78 8.87 0.35
N ASN A 15 -12.10 9.98 1.03
CA ASN A 15 -11.24 10.49 2.10
C ASN A 15 -11.25 9.49 3.26
N SER A 16 -10.06 9.07 3.69
CA SER A 16 -9.86 8.17 4.82
C SER A 16 -8.70 8.68 5.67
N SER A 17 -8.70 8.36 6.96
CA SER A 17 -7.58 8.60 7.86
C SER A 17 -6.90 7.28 8.22
N CYS A 18 -5.61 7.34 8.57
CA CYS A 18 -4.89 6.19 9.12
C CYS A 18 -5.39 5.88 10.53
N ASP A 19 -5.78 4.63 10.77
CA ASP A 19 -6.30 4.19 12.07
C ASP A 19 -5.20 4.04 13.15
N GLU A 20 -3.92 4.17 12.79
CA GLU A 20 -2.78 4.07 13.70
C GLU A 20 -2.16 5.44 14.04
N CYS A 21 -1.77 6.23 13.04
CA CYS A 21 -1.17 7.56 13.26
C CYS A 21 -2.15 8.74 13.16
N GLY A 22 -3.37 8.51 12.67
CA GLY A 22 -4.37 9.58 12.46
C GLY A 22 -4.11 10.49 11.26
N GLU A 23 -3.14 10.18 10.40
CA GLU A 23 -2.85 10.94 9.18
C GLU A 23 -4.06 10.99 8.24
N ASP A 24 -4.34 12.15 7.66
CA ASP A 24 -5.34 12.27 6.58
C ASP A 24 -4.74 11.75 5.28
N LEU A 25 -5.26 10.62 4.81
CA LEU A 25 -4.79 9.94 3.60
C LEU A 25 -5.43 10.55 2.35
N GLY A 26 -6.53 11.29 2.49
CA GLY A 26 -7.22 11.89 1.36
C GLY A 26 -7.62 10.86 0.28
N ARG A 27 -7.82 11.34 -0.95
CA ARG A 27 -8.16 10.48 -2.10
C ARG A 27 -6.90 10.07 -2.82
N ARG A 28 -6.89 8.82 -3.27
CA ARG A 28 -5.80 8.16 -4.01
C ARG A 28 -4.55 7.84 -3.19
N ALA A 29 -4.64 7.91 -1.87
CA ALA A 29 -3.57 7.38 -1.03
C ALA A 29 -3.50 5.86 -1.17
N TRP A 30 -2.27 5.36 -1.11
CA TRP A 30 -2.00 3.95 -1.03
C TRP A 30 -2.15 3.54 0.43
N ILE A 31 -3.09 2.63 0.66
CA ILE A 31 -3.45 2.15 1.99
C ILE A 31 -3.38 0.64 2.01
N THR A 32 -3.12 0.05 3.17
CA THR A 32 -3.40 -1.37 3.40
C THR A 32 -4.61 -1.52 4.32
N LEU A 33 -5.31 -2.64 4.16
CA LEU A 33 -6.42 -3.02 5.01
C LEU A 33 -6.06 -4.29 5.75
N THR A 34 -5.94 -4.18 7.07
CA THR A 34 -5.75 -5.35 7.95
C THR A 34 -7.09 -5.73 8.57
N LYS A 35 -7.27 -7.01 8.91
CA LYS A 35 -8.53 -7.49 9.51
C LYS A 35 -8.79 -6.89 10.90
N ASP A 36 -7.73 -6.44 11.56
CA ASP A 36 -7.68 -6.03 12.95
C ASP A 36 -7.51 -4.52 13.16
N LYS A 37 -6.88 -3.79 12.23
CA LYS A 37 -6.60 -2.34 12.40
C LYS A 37 -7.26 -1.40 11.39
N GLY A 38 -8.04 -1.89 10.42
CA GLY A 38 -8.71 -1.00 9.45
C GLY A 38 -7.76 -0.43 8.39
N ALA A 39 -7.89 0.86 8.05
CA ALA A 39 -7.12 1.54 7.01
C ALA A 39 -5.81 2.11 7.55
N LEU A 40 -4.68 1.62 7.03
CA LEU A 40 -3.35 2.07 7.45
C LEU A 40 -2.61 2.75 6.31
N CYS A 41 -1.89 3.83 6.62
CA CYS A 41 -0.90 4.40 5.71
C CYS A 41 0.27 3.42 5.56
N LEU A 42 1.00 3.51 4.45
CA LEU A 42 2.14 2.62 4.19
C LEU A 42 3.16 2.63 5.33
N ALA A 43 3.46 3.80 5.89
CA ALA A 43 4.43 3.93 6.99
C ALA A 43 3.97 3.21 8.28
N CYS A 44 2.68 3.22 8.62
CA CYS A 44 2.15 2.49 9.77
C CYS A 44 1.89 1.01 9.49
N ALA A 45 1.66 0.66 8.23
CA ALA A 45 1.59 -0.72 7.78
C ALA A 45 2.94 -1.43 7.81
N GLU A 46 4.03 -0.67 7.79
CA GLU A 46 5.39 -1.16 7.61
C GLU A 46 6.15 -1.25 8.94
N GLU A 47 6.07 -2.41 9.59
CA GLU A 47 7.18 -2.95 10.40
C GLU A 47 7.81 -4.13 9.63
N ASN A 48 8.20 -3.93 8.37
CA ASN A 48 8.66 -5.01 7.50
C ASN A 48 10.17 -4.94 7.22
N PRO A 49 11.02 -5.72 7.94
CA PRO A 49 12.42 -5.92 7.55
C PRO A 49 12.58 -6.62 6.19
N ASP A 50 11.49 -7.16 5.64
CA ASP A 50 11.41 -7.82 4.33
C ASP A 50 10.88 -6.91 3.20
N LEU A 51 10.79 -5.58 3.40
CA LEU A 51 10.54 -4.65 2.28
C LEU A 51 11.78 -4.60 1.37
N THR A 52 11.93 -5.65 0.58
CA THR A 52 13.06 -5.82 -0.33
C THR A 52 13.00 -4.79 -1.45
N TYR A 53 14.16 -4.46 -2.02
CA TYR A 53 14.30 -3.55 -3.16
C TYR A 53 13.32 -3.85 -4.31
N SER A 54 12.92 -5.11 -4.46
CA SER A 54 11.91 -5.55 -5.41
C SER A 54 10.55 -4.87 -5.21
N LEU A 55 10.07 -4.78 -3.97
CA LEU A 55 8.77 -4.18 -3.67
C LEU A 55 8.80 -2.65 -3.85
N ILE A 56 9.91 -2.00 -3.48
CA ILE A 56 10.14 -0.57 -3.77
C ILE A 56 10.12 -0.32 -5.28
N LYS A 57 10.74 -1.20 -6.07
CA LYS A 57 10.75 -1.10 -7.53
C LYS A 57 9.35 -1.21 -8.12
N GLU A 58 8.52 -2.11 -7.59
CA GLU A 58 7.13 -2.28 -8.05
C GLU A 58 6.24 -1.09 -7.68
N ILE A 59 6.43 -0.52 -6.47
CA ILE A 59 5.79 0.73 -6.06
C ILE A 59 6.14 1.88 -7.04
N LEU A 60 7.42 2.04 -7.38
CA LEU A 60 7.89 3.09 -8.30
C LEU A 60 7.36 2.91 -9.73
N ILE A 61 7.23 1.67 -10.21
CA ILE A 61 6.61 1.36 -11.51
C ILE A 61 5.13 1.77 -11.47
N GLY A 62 4.39 1.38 -10.44
CA GLY A 62 2.97 1.74 -10.30
C GLY A 62 2.74 3.25 -10.26
N ILE A 63 3.60 4.00 -9.57
CA ILE A 63 3.54 5.48 -9.57
C ILE A 63 3.74 6.04 -10.98
N THR A 64 4.72 5.51 -11.72
CA THR A 64 5.02 5.95 -13.09
C THR A 64 3.89 5.61 -14.07
N GLU A 65 3.23 4.46 -13.90
CA GLU A 65 2.06 4.10 -14.69
C GLU A 65 0.91 5.09 -14.42
N LEU A 66 0.62 5.37 -13.15
CA LEU A 66 -0.45 6.29 -12.75
C LEU A 66 -0.23 7.71 -13.28
N ASP A 67 1.02 8.21 -13.29
CA ASP A 67 1.35 9.54 -13.84
C ASP A 67 1.07 9.63 -15.35
N HIS A 68 1.15 8.48 -16.04
CA HIS A 68 0.78 8.36 -17.45
C HIS A 68 -0.69 7.95 -17.67
N GLY A 69 -1.51 7.88 -16.62
CA GLY A 69 -2.91 7.46 -16.70
C GLY A 69 -3.10 5.97 -17.00
N ALA A 70 -2.06 5.16 -16.78
CA ALA A 70 -2.07 3.71 -16.91
C ALA A 70 -2.19 3.03 -15.55
N SER A 71 -2.64 1.78 -15.54
CA SER A 71 -2.62 0.92 -14.36
C SER A 71 -2.58 -0.54 -14.79
N SER A 72 -1.63 -1.30 -14.25
CA SER A 72 -1.57 -2.75 -14.43
C SER A 72 -2.12 -3.46 -13.19
N GLU A 73 -2.90 -4.54 -13.39
CA GLU A 73 -3.30 -5.41 -12.27
C GLU A 73 -2.08 -6.24 -11.86
N TYR A 74 -1.49 -5.89 -10.71
CA TYR A 74 -0.25 -6.48 -10.24
C TYR A 74 -0.53 -7.55 -9.18
N SER A 75 -0.05 -8.78 -9.43
CA SER A 75 -0.07 -9.87 -8.44
C SER A 75 1.33 -10.03 -7.88
N PHE A 76 1.51 -9.68 -6.62
CA PHE A 76 2.73 -9.98 -5.89
C PHE A 76 2.91 -11.50 -5.79
N GLY A 77 4.15 -11.99 -5.90
CA GLY A 77 4.51 -13.41 -5.87
C GLY A 77 5.45 -13.72 -4.73
#